data_AF-A0A5R8LUK3-F1
#
_entry.id   AF-A0A5R8LUK3-F1
#
_cell.length_a   1.000
_cell.length_b   1.000
_cell.length_c   1.000
_cell.angle_alpha   90.00
_cell.angle_beta   90.00
_cell.angle_gamma   90.00
#
_symmetry.space_group_name_H-M   'P 1'
#
loop_
_entity.id
_entity.type
_entity.pdbx_description
1 polymer ?
#
loop_
_entity_poly.entity_id
_entity_poly.type
_entity_poly.pdbx_seq_one_letter_code
_entity_poly.pdbx_strand_id
1 'polypeptide(L)' 'MNAILPPQESLILDTLAKLHSERIRRGISQRELAQKIGMTQSRLAKIELLDSVPSFTTLNRYAAGLGLKLKISIIS' A
#
# COMPACT_ATOMS: atom_id res chain seq x y z
N MET A 1 21.09 10.99 -4.61
CA MET A 1 20.81 10.07 -5.74
C MET A 1 19.42 10.39 -6.26
N ASN A 2 19.30 10.97 -7.46
CA ASN A 2 18.01 11.12 -8.14
C ASN A 2 17.79 9.88 -9.00
N ALA A 3 17.32 8.79 -8.38
CA ALA A 3 16.85 7.65 -9.14
C ALA A 3 15.52 8.05 -9.80
N ILE A 4 15.52 8.22 -11.11
CA ILE A 4 14.29 8.36 -11.88
C ILE A 4 13.67 6.97 -11.94
N LEU A 5 12.63 6.75 -11.16
CA LEU A 5 11.89 5.50 -11.15
C LEU A 5 11.01 5.39 -12.40
N PRO A 6 10.82 4.19 -12.97
CA PRO A 6 9.83 3.96 -14.00
C PRO A 6 8.45 4.50 -13.57
N PRO A 7 7.64 5.06 -14.49
CA PRO A 7 6.36 5.69 -14.14
C PRO A 7 5.42 4.80 -13.32
N GLN A 8 5.45 3.48 -13.58
CA GLN A 8 4.63 2.50 -12.86
C GLN A 8 5.11 2.30 -11.41
N GLU A 9 6.42 2.28 -11.18
CA GLU A 9 6.98 2.16 -9.82
C GLU A 9 6.67 3.40 -9.00
N SER A 10 6.79 4.59 -9.59
CA SER A 10 6.37 5.85 -8.93
C SER A 10 4.90 5.80 -8.49
N LEU A 11 4.00 5.34 -9.36
CA LEU A 11 2.57 5.24 -9.05
C LEU A 11 2.29 4.24 -7.90
N ILE A 12 3.00 3.11 -7.89
CA ILE A 12 2.89 2.11 -6.81
C ILE A 12 3.33 2.71 -5.48
N LEU A 13 4.45 3.44 -5.46
CA LEU A 13 4.96 4.10 -4.26
C LEU A 13 3.99 5.17 -3.74
N ASP A 14 3.49 6.03 -4.63
CA ASP A 14 2.51 7.07 -4.28
C ASP A 14 1.23 6.47 -3.72
N THR A 15 0.78 5.36 -4.31
CA THR A 15 -0.41 4.64 -3.85
C THR A 15 -0.19 4.05 -2.46
N LEU A 16 0.95 3.39 -2.23
CA LEU A 16 1.29 2.84 -0.93
C LEU A 16 1.42 3.96 0.13
N ALA A 17 2.09 5.07 -0.19
CA ALA A 17 2.25 6.20 0.72
C ALA A 17 0.88 6.79 1.16
N LYS A 18 -0.06 6.92 0.22
CA LYS A 18 -1.43 7.35 0.51
C LYS A 18 -2.16 6.36 1.42
N LEU A 19 -2.09 5.07 1.12
CA LEU A 19 -2.72 4.01 1.94
C LEU A 19 -2.13 3.95 3.35
N HIS A 20 -0.81 4.05 3.47
CA HIS A 20 -0.09 4.07 4.74
C HIS A 20 -0.48 5.26 5.61
N SER A 21 -0.50 6.46 5.00
CA SER A 21 -0.91 7.69 5.68
C SER A 21 -2.35 7.59 6.19
N GLU A 22 -3.25 7.01 5.38
CA GLU A 22 -4.64 6.82 5.75
C GLU A 22 -4.83 5.78 6.88
N ARG A 23 -4.01 4.72 6.90
CA ARG A 23 -3.97 3.77 8.02
C ARG A 23 -3.61 4.49 9.33
N ILE A 24 -2.54 5.29 9.30
CA ILE A 24 -2.07 6.04 10.47
C ILE A 24 -3.12 7.05 10.93
N ARG A 25 -3.71 7.82 10.00
CA ARG A 25 -4.74 8.81 10.28
C ARG A 25 -5.96 8.21 10.99
N ARG A 26 -6.28 6.95 10.70
CA ARG A 26 -7.39 6.20 11.35
C ARG A 26 -7.01 5.50 12.65
N GLY A 27 -5.75 5.59 13.09
CA GLY A 27 -5.27 4.90 14.28
C GLY A 27 -5.24 3.37 14.15
N ILE A 28 -5.31 2.83 12.93
CA ILE A 28 -5.30 1.38 12.70
C ILE A 28 -3.84 0.90 12.81
N SER A 29 -3.55 -0.01 13.73
CA SER A 29 -2.24 -0.63 13.83
C SER A 29 -1.93 -1.55 12.66
N GLN A 30 -0.65 -1.80 12.40
CA GLN A 30 -0.22 -2.80 11.41
C GLN A 30 -0.80 -4.18 11.73
N ARG A 31 -0.89 -4.55 13.02
CA ARG A 31 -1.45 -5.85 13.45
C ARG A 31 -2.92 -5.98 13.08
N GLU A 32 -3.72 -4.95 13.34
CA GLU A 32 -5.15 -4.94 13.02
C GLU A 32 -5.38 -4.99 11.51
N LEU A 33 -4.65 -4.19 10.73
CA LEU A 33 -4.79 -4.23 9.28
C LEU A 33 -4.36 -5.59 8.73
N ALA A 34 -3.22 -6.12 9.18
CA ALA A 34 -2.71 -7.42 8.73
C ALA A 34 -3.72 -8.54 9.02
N GLN A 35 -4.35 -8.54 10.20
CA GLN A 35 -5.42 -9.48 10.54
C GLN A 35 -6.63 -9.34 9.60
N LYS A 36 -7.13 -8.11 9.38
CA LYS A 36 -8.26 -7.85 8.48
C LYS A 36 -8.04 -8.37 7.07
N ILE A 37 -6.81 -8.23 6.57
CA ILE A 37 -6.50 -8.59 5.18
C ILE A 37 -5.92 -9.98 5.04
N GLY A 38 -5.75 -10.76 6.12
CA GLY A 38 -5.23 -12.13 6.08
C GLY A 38 -3.73 -12.21 5.76
N MET A 39 -2.90 -11.42 6.46
CA MET A 39 -1.43 -11.52 6.40
C MET A 39 -0.80 -11.36 7.79
N THR A 40 0.51 -11.63 7.90
CA THR A 40 1.26 -11.38 9.13
C THR A 40 1.60 -9.90 9.28
N GLN A 41 1.70 -9.41 10.53
CA GLN A 41 2.13 -8.03 10.80
C GLN A 41 3.51 -7.75 10.23
N SER A 42 4.46 -8.69 10.32
CA SER A 42 5.82 -8.51 9.79
C SER A 42 5.83 -8.38 8.27
N ARG A 43 4.96 -9.11 7.56
CA ARG A 43 4.83 -8.97 6.10
C ARG A 43 4.27 -7.59 5.73
N LEU A 44 3.29 -7.10 6.49
CA LEU A 44 2.77 -5.74 6.29
C LEU A 44 3.85 -4.68 6.56
N ALA A 45 4.65 -4.83 7.60
CA ALA A 45 5.74 -3.91 7.91
C ALA A 45 6.76 -3.84 6.76
N LYS A 46 7.15 -4.99 6.16
CA LYS A 46 8.04 -5.02 4.99
C LYS A 46 7.48 -4.28 3.78
N ILE A 47 6.16 -4.40 3.55
CA ILE A 47 5.47 -3.66 2.49
C ILE A 47 5.58 -2.15 2.77
N GLU A 48 5.28 -1.71 4.00
CA GLU A 48 5.33 -0.30 4.38
C GLU A 48 6.74 0.30 4.39
N LEU A 49 7.77 -0.54 4.61
CA LEU A 49 9.18 -0.15 4.55
C LEU A 49 9.78 -0.16 3.14
N LEU A 50 8.99 -0.51 2.11
CA LEU A 50 9.46 -0.65 0.72
C LEU A 50 10.60 -1.67 0.56
N ASP A 51 10.66 -2.65 1.45
CA ASP A 51 11.62 -3.78 1.38
C ASP A 51 11.36 -4.64 0.13
N SER A 52 10.13 -4.54 -0.41
CA SER A 52 9.76 -5.06 -1.74
C SER A 52 8.64 -4.20 -2.33
N VAL A 53 8.66 -4.00 -3.65
CA VAL A 53 7.60 -3.26 -4.37
C VAL A 53 6.29 -4.07 -4.28
N PRO A 54 5.20 -3.52 -3.70
CA PRO A 54 3.95 -4.26 -3.57
C PRO A 54 3.26 -4.42 -4.94
N SER A 55 2.69 -5.59 -5.16
CA SER A 55 1.82 -5.82 -6.32
C SER A 55 0.51 -5.05 -6.21
N PHE A 56 -0.17 -4.84 -7.35
CA PHE A 56 -1.53 -4.29 -7.37
C PHE A 56 -2.49 -5.06 -6.45
N THR A 57 -2.42 -6.39 -6.44
CA THR A 57 -3.21 -7.24 -5.53
C THR A 57 -2.94 -6.92 -4.05
N THR A 58 -1.69 -6.63 -3.70
CA THR A 58 -1.31 -6.21 -2.34
C THR A 58 -1.90 -4.85 -1.99
N LEU A 59 -1.78 -3.87 -2.88
CA LEU A 59 -2.37 -2.54 -2.69
C LEU A 59 -3.90 -2.61 -2.57
N ASN A 60 -4.55 -3.46 -3.38
CA ASN A 60 -6.00 -3.62 -3.34
C ASN A 60 -6.48 -4.26 -2.03
N ARG A 61 -5.77 -5.29 -1.52
CA ARG A 61 -6.06 -5.88 -0.20
C ARG A 61 -5.87 -4.86 0.91
N TYR A 62 -4.79 -4.08 0.87
CA TYR A 62 -4.53 -3.03 1.84
C TYR A 62 -5.68 -2.01 1.85
N ALA A 63 -6.08 -1.49 0.69
CA ALA A 63 -7.21 -0.57 0.53
C ALA A 63 -8.50 -1.18 1.09
N ALA A 64 -8.81 -2.43 0.76
CA ALA A 64 -9.98 -3.14 1.26
C ALA A 64 -9.98 -3.27 2.79
N GLY A 65 -8.82 -3.53 3.42
CA GLY A 65 -8.67 -3.56 4.88
C GLY A 65 -8.92 -2.22 5.56
N LEU A 66 -8.79 -1.12 4.82
CA LEU A 66 -9.19 0.23 5.23
C LEU A 66 -10.62 0.59 4.81
N GLY A 67 -11.39 -0.30 4.19
CA GLY A 67 -12.71 0.02 3.65
C GLY A 67 -12.67 1.01 2.47
N LEU A 68 -11.54 1.05 1.76
CA LEU A 68 -11.32 1.86 0.56
C LEU A 68 -11.33 0.97 -0.69
N LYS A 69 -11.37 1.61 -1.86
CA LYS A 69 -11.26 0.95 -3.17
C LYS A 69 -10.25 1.68 -4.03
N LEU A 70 -9.42 0.93 -4.76
CA LEU A 70 -8.58 1.50 -5.81
C LEU A 70 -9.40 1.68 -7.09
N LYS A 71 -9.18 2.80 -7.77
CA LYS A 71 -9.77 3.08 -9.08
C LYS A 71 -8.68 3.04 -10.13
N ILE A 72 -8.91 2.30 -11.21
CA ILE A 72 -8.05 2.28 -12.40
C ILE A 72 -8.62 3.28 -13.40
N SER A 73 -7.74 4.03 -14.07
CA SER A 73 -8.06 4.93 -15.17
C SER A 73 -7.00 4.86 -16.25
N ILE A 74 -7.42 5.02 -17.51
CA ILE A 74 -6.54 5.13 -18.67
C ILE A 74 -6.24 6.61 -18.90
N ILE A 75 -4.99 6.95 -19.17
CA ILE A 75 -4.52 8.31 -19.48
C ILE A 75 -4.06 8.31 -20.95
N SER A 76 -4.40 9.37 -21.69
CA SER A 76 -4.03 9.60 -23.11
C SER A 76 -2.92 10.63 -23.22
#